data_AF-A0A2E5E0W4-F1
#
_entry.id   AF-A0A2E5E0W4-F1
#
_cell.length_a   1.000
_cell.length_b   1.000
_cell.length_c   1.000
_cell.angle_alpha   90.00
_cell.angle_beta   90.00
_cell.angle_gamma   90.00
#
_symmetry.space_group_name_H-M   'P 1'
#
loop_
_entity.id
_entity.type
_entity.pdbx_description
1 polymer ?
#
loop_
_entity_poly.entity_id
_entity_poly.type
_entity_poly.pdbx_seq_one_letter_code
_entity_poly.pdbx_strand_id
1 'polypeptide(L)'
;MKHRRCQILISVVTLLASGSLAWSLAPIPSRAQSLLRERDQLQQDLLRADQAASEAMLRGEDPVELYAEQTGLQEQIDIIQMRLESLAMRLEFDIPALPESIREFDPSQVLDESVGIGRRRAEAAMAHQCEVACGAIVSDMNFTSFLAF
;
A
#
# COMPACT_ATOMS: atom_id res chain seq x y z
N MET A 1 40.56 -39.65 -13.46
CA MET A 1 40.16 -39.96 -12.07
C MET A 1 40.54 -38.80 -11.15
N LYS A 2 39.63 -37.86 -10.83
CA LYS A 2 39.78 -36.82 -9.76
C LYS A 2 38.50 -35.96 -9.60
N HIS A 3 37.33 -36.60 -9.43
CA HIS A 3 36.08 -35.90 -9.08
C HIS A 3 35.35 -36.69 -7.98
N ARG A 4 35.76 -36.56 -6.71
CA ARG A 4 35.04 -37.14 -5.55
C ARG A 4 35.29 -36.39 -4.23
N ARG A 5 35.22 -35.05 -4.21
CA ARG A 5 35.37 -34.27 -2.95
C ARG A 5 34.48 -33.02 -2.86
N CYS A 6 33.24 -33.09 -3.34
CA CYS A 6 32.30 -31.96 -3.19
C CYS A 6 30.87 -32.45 -2.95
N GLN A 7 30.63 -33.16 -1.85
CA GLN A 7 29.27 -33.68 -1.56
C GLN A 7 28.99 -34.04 -0.08
N ILE A 8 29.69 -33.45 0.90
CA ILE A 8 29.47 -33.78 2.34
C ILE A 8 29.33 -32.52 3.21
N LEU A 9 28.74 -31.44 2.70
CA LEU A 9 28.45 -30.22 3.49
C LEU A 9 27.03 -29.69 3.25
N ILE A 10 26.05 -30.58 3.05
CA ILE A 10 24.62 -30.21 2.92
C ILE A 10 23.79 -31.24 3.69
N SER A 11 23.89 -31.31 5.02
CA SER A 11 23.03 -32.22 5.80
C SER A 11 22.97 -31.96 7.33
N VAL A 12 23.19 -30.72 7.80
CA VAL A 12 23.09 -30.40 9.26
C VAL A 12 22.18 -29.19 9.58
N VAL A 13 21.32 -28.74 8.65
CA VAL A 13 20.39 -27.61 8.91
C VAL A 13 18.93 -28.05 9.09
N THR A 14 18.60 -29.32 8.86
CA THR A 14 17.23 -29.83 8.87
C THR A 14 16.90 -30.70 10.09
N LEU A 15 17.08 -30.20 11.32
CA LEU A 15 16.63 -30.96 12.50
C LEU A 15 16.16 -30.14 13.72
N LEU A 16 15.70 -28.90 13.53
CA LEU A 16 15.21 -28.04 14.62
C LEU A 16 13.97 -27.19 14.25
N ALA A 17 13.14 -27.67 13.32
CA ALA A 17 11.92 -26.95 12.88
C ALA A 17 10.62 -27.73 13.10
N SER A 18 10.61 -28.72 14.01
CA SER A 18 9.46 -29.62 14.23
C SER A 18 8.83 -29.49 15.63
N GLY A 19 9.11 -28.39 16.34
CA GLY A 19 8.80 -28.24 17.76
C GLY A 19 7.61 -27.37 18.15
N SER A 20 6.76 -26.90 17.22
CA SER A 20 5.75 -25.87 17.56
C SER A 20 4.35 -26.06 16.96
N LEU A 21 4.01 -27.20 16.36
CA LEU A 21 2.67 -27.44 15.78
C LEU A 21 1.72 -28.15 16.75
N ALA A 22 1.73 -27.75 18.02
CA ALA A 22 0.80 -28.25 19.02
C ALA A 22 0.34 -27.13 19.97
N TRP A 23 0.16 -25.90 19.46
CA TRP A 23 -0.32 -24.78 20.25
C TRP A 23 -1.84 -24.63 20.07
N SER A 24 -2.50 -24.84 21.21
CA SER A 24 -3.81 -24.38 21.65
C SER A 24 -5.02 -24.56 20.72
N LEU A 25 -5.64 -25.75 20.77
CA LEU A 25 -7.07 -25.97 20.47
C LEU A 25 -8.00 -25.29 21.50
N ALA A 26 -7.52 -24.31 22.28
CA ALA A 26 -8.37 -23.62 23.23
C ALA A 26 -9.49 -22.90 22.46
N PRO A 27 -10.76 -23.11 22.83
CA PRO A 27 -11.87 -22.48 22.15
C PRO A 27 -11.75 -20.96 22.29
N ILE A 28 -11.82 -20.25 21.16
CA ILE A 28 -11.76 -18.78 21.13
C ILE A 28 -12.89 -18.22 22.01
N PRO A 29 -12.58 -17.41 23.04
CA PRO A 29 -13.58 -16.81 23.92
C PRO A 29 -14.62 -16.00 23.14
N SER A 30 -15.88 -16.02 23.55
CA SER A 30 -16.97 -15.32 22.86
C SER A 30 -16.70 -13.82 22.66
N ARG A 31 -16.05 -13.18 23.65
CA ARG A 31 -15.61 -11.77 23.57
C ARG A 31 -14.52 -11.54 22.51
N ALA A 32 -13.63 -12.50 22.31
CA ALA A 32 -12.63 -12.41 21.24
C ALA A 32 -13.28 -12.61 19.86
N GLN A 33 -14.30 -13.47 19.76
CA GLN A 33 -15.03 -13.68 18.50
C GLN A 33 -15.71 -12.41 17.99
N SER A 34 -16.28 -11.58 18.86
CA SER A 34 -16.88 -10.30 18.42
C SER A 34 -15.83 -9.33 17.89
N LEU A 35 -14.67 -9.24 18.55
CA LEU A 35 -13.56 -8.40 18.11
C LEU A 35 -12.95 -8.90 16.80
N LEU A 36 -12.84 -10.22 16.60
CA LEU A 36 -12.38 -10.79 15.33
C LEU A 36 -13.32 -10.41 14.18
N ARG A 37 -14.63 -10.54 14.36
CA ARG A 37 -15.60 -10.13 13.32
C ARG A 37 -15.53 -8.63 13.03
N GLU A 38 -15.36 -7.80 14.06
CA GLU A 38 -15.23 -6.35 13.90
C GLU A 38 -13.94 -5.99 13.14
N ARG A 39 -12.81 -6.61 13.49
CA ARG A 39 -11.53 -6.47 12.77
C ARG A 39 -11.67 -6.90 11.30
N ASP A 40 -12.28 -8.05 11.05
CA ASP A 40 -12.43 -8.57 9.69
C ASP A 40 -13.36 -7.68 8.84
N GLN A 41 -14.39 -7.08 9.46
CA GLN A 41 -15.25 -6.09 8.80
C GLN A 41 -14.47 -4.81 8.46
N LEU A 42 -13.72 -4.25 9.42
CA LEU A 42 -12.89 -3.07 9.17
C LEU A 42 -11.84 -3.31 8.09
N GLN A 43 -11.26 -4.52 8.04
CA GLN A 43 -10.34 -4.90 6.98
C GLN A 43 -11.00 -4.87 5.59
N GLN A 44 -12.24 -5.36 5.49
CA GLN A 44 -13.00 -5.27 4.23
C GLN A 44 -13.33 -3.84 3.85
N ASP A 45 -13.67 -3.00 4.84
CA ASP A 45 -13.97 -1.58 4.62
C ASP A 45 -12.71 -0.83 4.16
N LEU A 46 -11.54 -1.13 4.76
CA LEU A 46 -10.25 -0.61 4.35
C LEU A 46 -9.93 -0.96 2.90
N LEU A 47 -10.14 -2.22 2.49
CA LEU A 47 -9.93 -2.65 1.10
C LEU A 47 -10.86 -1.92 0.11
N ARG A 48 -12.10 -1.62 0.50
CA ARG A 48 -13.01 -0.83 -0.34
C ARG A 48 -12.56 0.62 -0.44
N ALA A 49 -12.12 1.23 0.65
CA ALA A 49 -11.57 2.58 0.67
C ALA A 49 -10.30 2.68 -0.19
N ASP A 50 -9.44 1.65 -0.16
CA ASP A 50 -8.25 1.54 -1.01
C ASP A 50 -8.60 1.47 -2.50
N GLN A 51 -9.57 0.65 -2.85
CA GLN A 51 -10.05 0.59 -4.22
C GLN A 51 -10.65 1.93 -4.68
N ALA A 52 -11.47 2.57 -3.84
CA ALA A 52 -12.07 3.86 -4.16
C ALA A 52 -11.02 4.97 -4.34
N ALA A 53 -9.99 5.01 -3.49
CA ALA A 53 -8.89 5.95 -3.61
C ALA A 53 -8.10 5.74 -4.92
N SER A 54 -7.82 4.48 -5.26
CA SER A 54 -7.18 4.12 -6.52
C SER A 54 -8.01 4.55 -7.73
N GLU A 55 -9.32 4.33 -7.71
CA GLU A 55 -10.23 4.74 -8.79
C GLU A 55 -10.29 6.27 -8.93
N ALA A 56 -10.36 7.01 -7.82
CA ALA A 56 -10.32 8.47 -7.82
C ALA A 56 -9.02 9.02 -8.42
N MET A 57 -7.86 8.44 -8.06
CA MET A 57 -6.57 8.80 -8.66
C MET A 57 -6.53 8.59 -10.17
N LEU A 58 -7.07 7.45 -10.66
CA LEU A 58 -7.14 7.15 -12.09
C LEU A 58 -8.02 8.16 -12.84
N ARG A 59 -9.09 8.67 -12.21
CA ARG A 59 -9.91 9.76 -12.75
C ARG A 59 -9.24 11.14 -12.65
N GLY A 60 -8.13 11.25 -11.92
CA GLY A 60 -7.42 12.50 -11.68
C GLY A 60 -8.03 13.40 -10.63
N GLU A 61 -8.87 12.83 -9.77
CA GLU A 61 -9.39 13.48 -8.58
C GLU A 61 -8.35 13.39 -7.46
N ASP A 62 -8.45 14.28 -6.47
CA ASP A 62 -7.58 14.27 -5.29
C ASP A 62 -8.23 13.45 -4.16
N PRO A 63 -7.72 12.26 -3.80
CA PRO A 63 -8.36 11.35 -2.86
C PRO A 63 -8.06 11.67 -1.37
N VAL A 64 -7.82 12.93 -1.01
CA VAL A 64 -7.43 13.33 0.37
C VAL A 64 -8.41 12.82 1.43
N GLU A 65 -9.72 12.94 1.18
CA GLU A 65 -10.74 12.47 2.12
C GLU A 65 -10.72 10.93 2.27
N LEU A 66 -10.47 10.21 1.18
CA LEU A 66 -10.37 8.74 1.19
C LEU A 66 -9.12 8.28 1.95
N TYR A 67 -7.99 8.99 1.83
CA TYR A 67 -6.80 8.69 2.62
C TYR A 67 -6.98 8.96 4.11
N ALA A 68 -7.73 10.02 4.46
CA ALA A 68 -8.10 10.25 5.85
C ALA A 68 -8.99 9.12 6.39
N GLU A 69 -9.96 8.64 5.60
CA GLU A 69 -10.80 7.49 5.94
C GLU A 69 -9.97 6.21 6.14
N GLN A 70 -9.06 5.91 5.22
CA GLN A 70 -8.14 4.77 5.35
C GLN A 70 -7.32 4.83 6.63
N THR A 71 -6.78 6.01 6.97
CA THR A 71 -6.00 6.21 8.20
C THR A 71 -6.86 5.91 9.42
N GLY A 72 -8.10 6.42 9.46
CA GLY A 72 -9.03 6.14 10.54
C GLY A 72 -9.43 4.66 10.65
N LEU A 73 -9.55 3.95 9.52
CA LEU A 73 -9.81 2.50 9.51
C LEU A 73 -8.60 1.70 10.02
N GLN A 74 -7.38 2.07 9.62
CA GLN A 74 -6.14 1.44 10.11
C GLN A 74 -5.98 1.62 11.61
N GLU A 75 -6.17 2.82 12.15
CA GLU A 75 -6.12 3.09 13.59
C GLU A 75 -7.13 2.22 14.37
N GLN A 76 -8.34 2.05 13.84
CA GLN A 76 -9.35 1.20 14.46
C GLN A 76 -8.95 -0.29 14.45
N ILE A 77 -8.39 -0.78 13.34
CA ILE A 77 -7.85 -2.15 13.23
C ILE A 77 -6.74 -2.36 14.27
N ASP A 78 -5.80 -1.43 14.39
CA ASP A 78 -4.69 -1.50 15.36
C ASP A 78 -5.19 -1.55 16.80
N ILE A 79 -6.21 -0.74 17.14
CA ILE A 79 -6.83 -0.75 18.47
C ILE A 79 -7.46 -2.12 18.77
N ILE A 80 -8.18 -2.71 17.80
CA ILE A 80 -8.79 -4.03 17.98
C ILE A 80 -7.73 -5.11 18.08
N GLN A 81 -6.69 -5.06 17.25
CA GLN A 81 -5.59 -6.00 17.24
C GLN A 81 -4.87 -6.00 18.60
N MET A 82 -4.54 -4.82 19.15
CA MET A 82 -3.96 -4.69 20.49
C MET A 82 -4.88 -5.27 21.59
N ARG A 83 -6.20 -5.08 21.48
CA ARG A 83 -7.18 -5.67 22.42
C ARG A 83 -7.22 -7.20 22.30
N LEU A 84 -7.18 -7.74 21.09
CA LEU A 84 -7.12 -9.17 20.82
C LEU A 84 -5.84 -9.77 21.40
N GLU A 85 -4.69 -9.14 21.20
CA GLU A 85 -3.38 -9.55 21.76
C GLU A 85 -3.40 -9.57 23.29
N SER A 86 -3.97 -8.54 23.91
CA SER A 86 -4.15 -8.50 25.35
C SER A 86 -5.02 -9.67 25.87
N LEU A 87 -6.11 -9.99 25.16
CA LEU A 87 -6.97 -11.12 25.51
C LEU A 87 -6.29 -12.47 25.25
N ALA A 88 -5.58 -12.61 24.14
CA ALA A 88 -4.86 -13.80 23.74
C ALA A 88 -3.79 -14.18 24.77
N MET A 89 -2.99 -13.20 25.21
CA MET A 89 -2.02 -13.41 26.29
C MET A 89 -2.66 -13.82 27.61
N ARG A 90 -3.83 -13.26 27.95
CA ARG A 90 -4.51 -13.55 29.23
C ARG A 90 -5.22 -14.90 29.23
N LEU A 91 -5.74 -15.32 28.09
CA LEU A 91 -6.63 -16.47 27.95
C LEU A 91 -5.97 -17.62 27.16
N GLU A 92 -4.69 -17.49 26.84
CA GLU A 92 -3.84 -18.50 26.20
C GLU A 92 -4.44 -19.10 24.91
N PHE A 93 -4.98 -18.22 24.05
CA PHE A 93 -5.48 -18.59 22.72
C PHE A 93 -4.71 -17.89 21.61
N ASP A 94 -4.70 -18.49 20.43
CA ASP A 94 -4.04 -17.93 19.25
C ASP A 94 -5.01 -17.04 18.45
N ILE A 95 -4.51 -15.91 17.98
CA ILE A 95 -5.28 -14.98 17.14
C ILE A 95 -5.18 -15.45 15.69
N PRO A 96 -6.30 -15.69 15.00
CA PRO A 96 -6.29 -15.98 13.57
C PRO A 96 -5.64 -14.82 12.80
N ALA A 97 -4.67 -15.16 11.93
CA ALA A 97 -4.06 -14.21 11.02
C ALA A 97 -5.14 -13.58 10.13
N LEU A 98 -4.96 -12.30 9.81
CA LEU A 98 -5.76 -11.66 8.77
C LEU A 98 -5.43 -12.33 7.43
N PRO A 99 -6.43 -12.59 6.57
CA PRO A 99 -6.16 -13.07 5.22
C PRO A 99 -5.27 -12.04 4.52
N GLU A 100 -4.11 -12.47 4.04
CA GLU A 100 -3.31 -11.66 3.12
C GLU A 100 -4.19 -11.28 1.93
N SER A 101 -4.18 -10.00 1.56
CA SER A 101 -4.85 -9.53 0.35
C SER A 101 -4.38 -10.38 -0.84
N ILE A 102 -5.24 -11.27 -1.35
CA ILE A 102 -4.94 -12.23 -2.44
C ILE A 102 -4.69 -11.51 -3.78
N ARG A 103 -4.79 -10.18 -3.83
CA ARG A 103 -4.21 -9.45 -4.96
C ARG A 103 -2.69 -9.46 -4.76
N GLU A 104 -2.03 -10.43 -5.38
CA GLU A 104 -0.68 -10.27 -5.92
C GLU A 104 -0.71 -9.01 -6.81
N PHE A 105 -0.57 -7.87 -6.15
CA PHE A 105 -0.49 -6.58 -6.80
C PHE A 105 0.91 -6.55 -7.39
N ASP A 106 1.04 -6.82 -8.68
CA ASP A 106 2.29 -6.63 -9.39
C ASP A 106 2.54 -5.11 -9.46
N PRO A 107 3.45 -4.57 -8.62
CA PRO A 107 3.65 -3.14 -8.52
C PRO A 107 4.19 -2.56 -9.83
N SER A 108 4.78 -3.41 -10.68
CA SER A 108 5.36 -2.97 -11.96
C SER A 108 4.29 -2.52 -12.96
N GLN A 109 3.09 -3.13 -12.96
CA GLN A 109 2.03 -2.77 -13.91
C GLN A 109 1.38 -1.42 -13.58
N VAL A 110 1.18 -1.11 -12.30
CA VAL A 110 0.55 0.15 -11.88
C VAL A 110 1.56 1.30 -11.88
N LEU A 111 2.85 1.03 -11.64
CA LEU A 111 3.89 2.05 -11.73
C LEU A 111 3.97 2.64 -13.14
N ASP A 112 4.00 1.81 -14.17
CA ASP A 112 4.18 2.31 -15.55
C ASP A 112 3.02 3.20 -15.99
N GLU A 113 1.78 2.84 -15.62
CA GLU A 113 0.61 3.62 -16.00
C GLU A 113 0.49 4.92 -15.19
N SER A 114 0.72 4.87 -13.87
CA SER A 114 0.67 6.05 -13.00
C SER A 114 1.82 7.03 -13.25
N VAL A 115 3.04 6.53 -13.49
CA VAL A 115 4.19 7.34 -13.91
C VAL A 115 3.93 7.97 -15.28
N GLY A 116 3.31 7.23 -16.21
CA GLY A 116 2.90 7.76 -17.50
C GLY A 116 1.88 8.91 -17.39
N ILE A 117 0.88 8.76 -16.52
CA ILE A 117 -0.10 9.83 -16.23
C ILE A 117 0.59 11.04 -15.59
N GLY A 118 1.43 10.82 -14.57
CA GLY A 118 2.17 11.88 -13.89
C GLY A 118 3.08 12.66 -14.85
N ARG A 119 3.79 11.95 -15.73
CA ARG A 119 4.65 12.56 -16.75
C ARG A 119 3.84 13.40 -17.74
N ARG A 120 2.69 12.93 -18.22
CA ARG A 120 1.81 13.70 -19.11
C ARG A 120 1.30 14.99 -18.45
N ARG A 121 0.95 14.94 -17.16
CA ARG A 121 0.52 16.14 -16.41
C ARG A 121 1.67 17.13 -16.23
N ALA A 122 2.86 16.65 -15.88
CA ALA A 122 4.04 17.49 -15.74
C ALA A 122 4.42 18.15 -17.07
N GLU A 123 4.40 17.40 -18.18
CA GLU A 123 4.64 17.92 -19.53
C GLU A 123 3.60 19.00 -19.91
N ALA A 124 2.31 18.78 -19.64
CA ALA A 124 1.26 19.76 -19.90
C ALA A 124 1.43 21.05 -19.07
N ALA A 125 1.78 20.93 -17.79
CA ALA A 125 2.02 22.07 -16.91
C ALA A 125 3.24 22.89 -17.36
N MET A 126 4.33 22.21 -17.75
CA MET A 126 5.53 22.89 -18.29
C MET A 126 5.23 23.59 -19.61
N ALA A 127 4.47 22.96 -20.51
CA ALA A 127 4.08 23.57 -21.78
C ALA A 127 3.26 24.86 -21.54
N HIS A 128 2.30 24.80 -20.62
CA HIS A 128 1.50 25.98 -20.26
C HIS A 128 2.35 27.10 -19.64
N GLN A 129 3.26 26.78 -18.71
CA GLN A 129 4.17 27.77 -18.14
C GLN A 129 5.09 28.40 -19.21
N CYS A 130 5.56 27.60 -20.16
CA CYS A 130 6.38 28.08 -21.27
C CYS A 130 5.60 29.06 -22.15
N GLU A 131 4.34 28.74 -22.47
CA GLU A 131 3.45 29.62 -23.23
C GLU A 131 3.21 30.95 -22.52
N VAL A 132 2.91 30.92 -21.22
CA VAL A 132 2.72 32.13 -20.39
C VAL A 132 4.00 32.97 -20.35
N ALA A 133 5.16 32.35 -20.13
CA ALA A 133 6.44 33.04 -20.07
C ALA A 133 6.84 33.66 -21.42
N CYS A 134 6.66 32.93 -22.52
CA CYS A 134 6.91 33.44 -23.87
C CYS A 134 5.97 34.61 -24.20
N GLY A 135 4.68 34.50 -23.85
CA GLY A 135 3.72 35.59 -24.02
C GLY A 135 4.13 36.85 -23.27
N ALA A 136 4.59 36.71 -22.02
CA ALA A 136 5.10 37.82 -21.23
C ALA A 136 6.32 38.49 -21.89
N ILE A 137 7.29 37.70 -22.36
CA ILE A 137 8.49 38.21 -23.04
C ILE A 137 8.13 38.96 -24.33
N VAL A 138 7.24 38.41 -25.17
CA VAL A 138 6.80 39.06 -26.40
C VAL A 138 6.04 40.36 -26.12
N SER A 139 5.24 40.40 -25.06
CA SER A 139 4.52 41.62 -24.66
C SER A 139 5.44 42.72 -24.13
N ASP A 140 6.60 42.35 -23.57
CA ASP A 140 7.62 43.28 -23.08
C ASP A 140 8.50 43.83 -24.21
N MET A 141 8.54 43.15 -25.36
CA MET A 141 9.22 43.67 -26.55
C MET A 141 8.44 44.85 -27.15
N ASN A 142 8.98 46.05 -26.96
CA ASN A 142 8.44 47.27 -27.54
C ASN A 142 8.88 47.42 -29.01
N PHE A 143 8.06 46.91 -29.94
CA PHE A 143 8.32 46.98 -31.40
C PHE A 143 8.17 48.40 -31.99
N THR A 144 7.75 49.39 -31.20
CA THR A 144 7.52 50.75 -31.69
C THR A 144 8.81 51.42 -32.19
N SER A 145 9.97 51.00 -31.69
CA SER A 145 11.28 51.45 -32.20
C SER A 145 11.66 50.86 -33.56
N PHE A 146 11.07 49.70 -33.93
CA PHE A 146 11.36 48.99 -35.18
C PHE A 146 10.55 49.52 -36.37
N LEU A 147 9.39 50.12 -36.12
CA LEU A 147 8.48 50.66 -37.15
C LEU A 147 8.71 52.14 -37.47
N ALA A 148 9.75 52.77 -36.91
CA ALA A 148 10.05 54.19 -37.07
C ALA A 148 10.96 54.53 -38.27
N PHE A 149 11.20 53.59 -39.18
CA PHE A 149 11.95 53.75 -40.44
C PHE A 149 11.01 53.70 -41.65
#